data_AF-A0A5Q0UIN7-F1
#
_entry.id   AF-A0A5Q0UIN7-F1
#
_cell.length_a   1.000
_cell.length_b   1.000
_cell.length_c   1.000
_cell.angle_alpha   90.00
_cell.angle_beta   90.00
_cell.angle_gamma   90.00
#
_symmetry.space_group_name_H-M   'P 1'
#
loop_
_entity.id
_entity.type
_entity.pdbx_description
1 polymer ?
#
loop_
_entity_poly.entity_id
_entity_poly.type
_entity_poly.pdbx_seq_one_letter_code
_entity_poly.pdbx_strand_id
1 'polypeptide(L)' 'MGSKTITIREEVYQKLSRIKEDKSFSELLEELVSEKEVDLMGSFGAWDEEEAEDVRDKTKNFREDFDSDFSEKMES' A
#
# COMPACT_ATOMS: atom_id res chain seq x y z
N MET A 1 6.69 2.82 -27.99
CA MET A 1 7.03 2.25 -26.66
C MET A 1 6.84 0.75 -26.74
N GLY A 2 7.74 -0.03 -26.15
CA GLY A 2 7.62 -1.50 -26.10
C GLY A 2 6.83 -1.93 -24.86
N SER A 3 6.16 -3.07 -24.94
CA SER A 3 5.53 -3.69 -23.77
C SER A 3 6.48 -4.69 -23.12
N LYS A 4 6.33 -4.87 -21.80
CA LYS A 4 6.97 -5.93 -21.05
C LYS A 4 5.91 -6.63 -20.20
N THR A 5 6.01 -7.95 -20.11
CA THR A 5 5.18 -8.75 -19.21
C THR A 5 5.92 -8.94 -17.90
N ILE A 6 5.24 -8.67 -16.79
CA ILE A 6 5.74 -8.95 -15.45
C ILE A 6 4.80 -9.95 -14.76
N THR A 7 5.37 -10.84 -13.96
CA THR A 7 4.58 -11.72 -13.10
C THR A 7 4.58 -11.15 -11.70
N ILE A 8 3.39 -11.01 -11.12
CA ILE A 8 3.20 -10.54 -9.74
C ILE A 8 2.42 -11.59 -8.97
N ARG A 9 2.45 -11.49 -7.64
CA ARG A 9 1.66 -12.36 -6.78
C ARG A 9 0.18 -11.98 -6.88
N GLU A 10 -0.70 -12.96 -6.69
CA GLU A 10 -2.15 -12.77 -6.83
C GLU A 10 -2.68 -11.71 -5.86
N GLU A 11 -2.20 -11.71 -4.61
CA GLU A 11 -2.60 -10.72 -3.61
C GLU A 11 -2.21 -9.29 -4.00
N VAL A 12 -1.11 -9.12 -4.75
CA VAL A 12 -0.67 -7.81 -5.26
C VAL A 12 -1.55 -7.38 -6.43
N TYR A 13 -1.86 -8.30 -7.33
CA TYR A 13 -2.80 -8.04 -8.43
C TYR A 13 -4.17 -7.59 -7.91
N GLN A 14 -4.72 -8.29 -6.91
CA GLN A 14 -6.01 -7.94 -6.31
C GLN A 14 -6.01 -6.54 -5.69
N LYS A 15 -4.93 -6.17 -5.01
CA LYS A 15 -4.75 -4.81 -4.45
C LYS A 15 -4.72 -3.76 -5.56
N LEU A 16 -3.90 -3.97 -6.58
CA LEU A 16 -3.81 -3.05 -7.71
C LEU A 16 -5.15 -2.93 -8.47
N SER A 17 -5.88 -4.03 -8.62
CA SER A 17 -7.18 -4.07 -9.29
C SER A 17 -8.23 -3.21 -8.56
N ARG A 18 -8.20 -3.18 -7.22
CA ARG A 18 -9.10 -2.34 -6.41
C ARG A 18 -8.78 -0.84 -6.52
N ILE A 19 -7.52 -0.50 -6.70
CA ILE A 19 -7.04 0.90 -6.73
C ILE A 19 -7.11 1.49 -8.15
N LYS A 20 -6.95 0.65 -9.17
CA LYS A 20 -6.89 1.04 -10.58
C LYS A 20 -8.15 1.77 -11.05
N GLU A 21 -9.31 1.53 -10.43
CA GLU A 21 -10.61 2.08 -10.86
C GLU A 21 -10.75 1.98 -12.40
N ASP A 22 -10.97 3.11 -13.08
CA ASP A 22 -11.12 3.21 -14.53
C ASP A 22 -9.78 3.38 -15.30
N LYS A 23 -8.64 3.53 -14.62
CA LYS A 23 -7.31 3.73 -15.24
C LYS A 23 -6.74 2.42 -15.77
N SER A 24 -5.71 2.43 -16.60
CA SER A 24 -4.93 1.23 -16.95
C SER A 24 -3.92 0.86 -15.85
N PHE A 25 -3.45 -0.40 -15.82
CA PHE A 25 -2.38 -0.78 -14.88
C PHE A 25 -1.09 -0.03 -15.15
N SER A 26 -0.80 0.29 -16.42
CA SER A 26 0.37 1.08 -16.78
C SER A 26 0.29 2.50 -16.23
N GLU A 27 -0.87 3.16 -16.33
CA GLU A 27 -1.10 4.49 -15.76
C GLU A 27 -1.04 4.49 -14.24
N LEU A 28 -1.64 3.48 -13.58
CA LEU A 28 -1.53 3.34 -12.12
C LEU A 28 -0.07 3.16 -11.69
N LEU A 29 0.69 2.31 -12.38
CA LEU A 29 2.10 2.09 -12.07
C LEU A 29 2.95 3.34 -12.36
N GLU A 30 2.61 4.11 -13.39
CA GLU A 30 3.26 5.37 -13.71
C GLU A 30 2.99 6.41 -12.62
N GLU A 31 1.75 6.58 -12.16
CA GLU A 31 1.40 7.44 -11.02
C GLU A 31 2.13 7.03 -9.74
N LEU A 32 2.13 5.74 -9.40
CA LEU A 32 2.83 5.22 -8.22
C LEU A 32 4.35 5.39 -8.28
N VAL A 33 4.93 5.44 -9.49
CA VAL A 33 6.37 5.66 -9.69
C VAL A 33 6.69 7.14 -9.78
N SER A 34 5.80 7.96 -10.34
CA SER A 34 5.92 9.42 -10.41
C SER A 34 5.75 10.07 -9.03
N GLU A 35 4.89 9.54 -8.16
CA GLU A 35 4.84 9.90 -6.74
C GLU A 35 6.10 9.42 -5.97
N LYS A 36 6.90 8.52 -6.56
CA LYS A 36 8.16 7.97 -6.00
C LYS A 36 9.43 8.56 -6.61
N GLU A 37 9.37 9.75 -7.24
CA GLU A 37 10.49 10.69 -7.10
C GLU A 37 10.51 11.35 -5.69
N VAL A 38 9.70 10.87 -4.75
CA VAL A 38 10.01 11.00 -3.32
C VAL A 38 11.11 10.00 -3.00
N ASP A 39 12.29 10.52 -2.69
CA ASP A 39 13.43 9.78 -2.14
C ASP A 39 12.99 8.99 -0.89
N LEU A 40 12.54 7.74 -1.09
CA LEU A 40 12.07 6.87 -0.01
C LEU A 40 13.18 6.54 0.99
N MET A 41 14.43 6.66 0.57
CA MET A 41 15.60 6.44 1.42
C MET A 41 15.96 7.71 2.21
N GLY A 42 15.73 8.90 1.65
CA GLY A 42 15.86 10.19 2.32
C GLY A 42 14.69 10.59 3.22
N SER A 43 13.47 10.11 2.91
CA SER A 43 12.24 10.49 3.63
C SER A 43 11.97 9.65 4.88
N PHE A 44 12.63 8.50 5.04
CA PHE A 44 12.52 7.65 6.24
C PHE A 44 13.21 8.25 7.49
N GLY A 45 13.81 9.44 7.35
CA GLY A 45 14.39 10.21 8.46
C GLY A 45 13.93 11.67 8.53
N ALA A 46 12.92 12.06 7.74
CA ALA A 46 12.42 13.44 7.66
C ALA A 46 11.01 13.64 8.25
N TRP A 47 10.40 12.59 8.80
CA TRP A 47 9.14 12.71 9.52
C TRP A 47 9.42 13.27 10.91
N ASP A 48 8.64 14.28 11.30
CA ASP A 48 8.67 14.78 12.67
C ASP A 48 8.28 13.62 13.62
N GLU A 49 8.86 13.60 14.82
CA GLU A 49 8.74 12.47 15.74
C GLU A 49 7.27 12.17 16.09
N GLU A 50 6.45 13.22 16.12
CA GLU A 50 5.00 13.20 16.33
C GLU A 50 4.23 12.54 15.16
N GLU A 51 4.59 12.85 13.91
CA GLU A 51 3.94 12.25 12.72
C GLU A 51 4.29 10.77 12.58
N ALA A 52 5.52 10.39 12.93
CA ALA A 52 5.94 9.00 12.93
C ALA A 52 5.23 8.18 14.03
N GLU A 53 4.97 8.79 15.19
CA GLU A 53 4.23 8.17 16.29
C GLU A 53 2.75 7.97 15.92
N ASP A 54 2.10 8.98 15.33
CA ASP A 54 0.70 8.89 14.89
C ASP A 54 0.49 7.82 13.80
N VAL A 55 1.43 7.70 12.85
CA VAL A 55 1.38 6.62 11.84
C VAL A 55 1.57 5.25 12.49
N ARG A 56 2.45 5.12 13.49
CA ARG A 56 2.65 3.86 14.22
C ARG A 56 1.40 3.46 14.99
N ASP A 57 0.78 4.39 15.70
CA ASP A 57 -0.42 4.14 16.48
C ASP A 57 -1.61 3.76 15.60
N LYS A 58 -1.80 4.47 14.48
CA LYS A 58 -2.82 4.11 13.48
C LYS A 58 -2.59 2.73 12.87
N THR A 59 -1.33 2.38 12.58
CA THR A 59 -0.98 1.06 12.02
C THR A 59 -1.21 -0.06 13.05
N LYS A 60 -0.93 0.20 14.32
CA LYS A 60 -1.15 -0.74 15.42
C LYS A 60 -2.64 -0.98 15.64
N ASN A 61 -3.43 0.09 15.74
CA ASN A 61 -4.89 -0.01 15.92
C ASN A 61 -5.53 -0.73 14.72
N PHE A 62 -5.13 -0.40 13.49
CA PHE A 62 -5.62 -1.10 12.31
C PHE A 62 -5.32 -2.61 12.33
N ARG A 63 -4.15 -3.01 12.84
CA ARG A 63 -3.77 -4.42 12.94
C ARG A 63 -4.56 -5.14 14.03
N GLU A 64 -4.80 -4.49 15.16
CA GLU A 64 -5.60 -5.04 16.26
C GLU A 64 -7.07 -5.19 15.86
N ASP A 65 -7.65 -4.20 15.20
CA ASP A 65 -9.02 -4.24 14.67
C ASP A 65 -9.15 -5.34 13.60
N PHE A 66 -8.17 -5.45 12.70
CA PHE A 66 -8.18 -6.47 11.66
C PHE A 66 -8.03 -7.89 12.21
N ASP A 67 -7.15 -8.11 13.19
CA ASP A 67 -6.99 -9.42 13.83
C ASP A 67 -8.25 -9.81 14.63
N SER A 68 -8.91 -8.85 15.32
CA SER A 68 -10.16 -9.07 16.04
C SER A 68 -11.30 -9.46 15.08
N ASP A 69 -11.51 -8.68 14.02
CA ASP A 69 -12.53 -8.96 12.99
C ASP A 69 -12.28 -10.30 12.28
N PHE A 70 -11.01 -10.66 12.08
CA PHE A 70 -10.64 -11.92 11.46
C PHE A 70 -10.85 -13.13 12.39
N SER A 71 -10.52 -12.99 13.68
CA SER A 71 -10.75 -14.02 14.69
C SER A 71 -12.24 -14.29 14.92
N GLU A 72 -13.07 -13.25 15.01
CA GLU A 72 -14.52 -13.38 15.23
C GLU A 72 -15.20 -14.09 14.04
N LYS A 73 -14.66 -13.90 12.82
CA LYS A 73 -15.14 -14.56 11.61
C LYS A 73 -14.68 -16.01 11.45
N MET A 74 -13.68 -16.45 12.22
CA MET A 74 -13.16 -17.82 12.21
C MET A 74 -13.82 -18.71 13.29
N GLU A 75 -14.48 -18.12 14.30
CA GLU A 75 -15.19 -18.83 15.37
C GLU A 75 -16.70 -19.03 15.10
N SER A 76 -17.26 -18.47 14.02
CA SER A 76 -18.65 -18.67 13.57
C SER A 76 -18.76 -19.66 12.40
#